data_AF-A0A2W1HI76-F1
#
_entry.id   AF-A0A2W1HI76-F1
#
_cell.length_a   1.000
_cell.length_b   1.000
_cell.length_c   1.000
_cell.angle_alpha   90.00
_cell.angle_beta   90.00
_cell.angle_gamma   90.00
#
_symmetry.space_group_name_H-M   'P 1'
#
loop_
_entity.id
_entity.type
_entity.pdbx_description
1 polymer ?
#
loop_
_entity_poly.entity_id
_entity_poly.type
_entity_poly.pdbx_seq_one_letter_code
_entity_poly.pdbx_strand_id
1 'polypeptide(L)'
;MSGEQGYIVTDFIDGGSLDAIPWSSRTIQERQYIVDQMMKAFDHMRTMRSSEPEPVGRGVPEGALFSVWGAGRTLETAADMETCFNAKLKFRGGGDVTGRFEDLGMCHMDIKLRNLAFDKAGQLWFLDWAWSGFFPPIFEHAGLVRIQEGWPDCEFAQDLLRELRRKPYDETLLALVLGVYEVNNGVFAGRHLISYD
;
A
#
# COMPACT_ATOMS: atom_id res chain seq x y z
N MET A 1 -3.80 27.79 18.54
CA MET A 1 -4.58 27.36 17.36
C MET A 1 -5.44 26.20 17.82
N SER A 2 -6.76 26.36 17.86
CA SER A 2 -7.69 25.25 18.13
C SER A 2 -7.60 24.30 16.95
N GLY A 3 -7.06 23.09 17.14
CA GLY A 3 -7.06 22.07 16.08
C GLY A 3 -8.50 21.74 15.71
N GLU A 4 -8.80 21.74 14.41
CA GLU A 4 -10.08 21.24 13.91
C GLU A 4 -10.21 19.76 14.29
N GLN A 5 -11.38 19.38 14.80
CA GLN A 5 -11.69 18.00 15.14
C GLN A 5 -12.48 17.38 13.99
N GLY A 6 -11.96 16.30 13.41
CA GLY A 6 -12.66 15.48 12.42
C GLY A 6 -13.26 14.25 13.08
N TYR A 7 -14.46 13.86 12.65
CA TYR A 7 -15.13 12.64 13.07
C TYR A 7 -15.55 11.83 11.84
N ILE A 8 -15.35 10.52 11.90
CA ILE A 8 -15.85 9.56 10.92
C ILE A 8 -16.85 8.67 11.65
N VAL A 9 -18.06 8.56 11.12
CA VAL A 9 -19.11 7.66 11.62
C VAL A 9 -19.45 6.71 10.49
N THR A 10 -19.30 5.41 10.73
CA THR A 10 -19.61 4.35 9.77
C THR A 10 -20.49 3.30 10.43
N ASP A 11 -21.13 2.47 9.61
CA ASP A 11 -21.77 1.27 10.12
C ASP A 11 -20.73 0.34 10.76
N PHE A 12 -21.12 -0.29 11.85
CA PHE A 12 -20.28 -1.27 12.53
C PHE A 12 -20.31 -2.60 11.77
N ILE A 13 -19.13 -3.14 11.50
CA ILE A 13 -18.99 -4.47 10.89
C ILE A 13 -19.13 -5.51 12.00
N ASP A 14 -20.29 -6.14 12.05
CA ASP A 14 -20.59 -7.17 13.05
C ASP A 14 -19.87 -8.48 12.70
N GLY A 15 -18.71 -8.67 13.34
CA GLY A 15 -17.82 -9.82 13.11
C GLY A 15 -16.50 -9.71 13.87
N GLY A 16 -15.41 -10.21 13.28
CA GLY A 16 -14.10 -10.32 13.94
C GLY A 16 -12.93 -9.90 13.07
N SER A 17 -11.99 -9.16 13.68
CA SER A 17 -10.70 -8.80 13.06
C SER A 17 -9.87 -10.04 12.77
N LEU A 18 -9.13 -10.03 11.66
CA LEU A 18 -8.26 -11.14 11.29
C LEU A 18 -6.98 -11.20 12.14
N ASP A 19 -6.62 -10.17 12.90
CA ASP A 19 -5.50 -10.26 13.84
C ASP A 19 -5.85 -10.96 15.17
N ALA A 20 -7.14 -11.24 15.43
CA ALA A 20 -7.59 -11.91 16.64
C ALA A 20 -7.06 -13.36 16.77
N ILE A 21 -6.71 -13.97 15.64
CA ILE A 21 -6.06 -15.28 15.57
C ILE A 21 -4.73 -15.06 14.83
N PRO A 22 -3.58 -15.59 15.30
CA PRO A 22 -2.33 -15.52 14.56
C PRO A 22 -2.41 -16.26 13.21
N TRP A 23 -1.78 -15.73 12.15
CA TRP A 23 -1.77 -16.42 10.85
C TRP A 23 -1.19 -17.83 10.93
N SER A 24 -0.11 -17.98 11.70
CA SER A 24 0.57 -19.25 12.02
C SER A 24 -0.37 -20.32 12.60
N SER A 25 -1.45 -19.93 13.27
CA SER A 25 -2.40 -20.86 13.91
C SER A 25 -3.57 -21.28 13.02
N ARG A 26 -3.71 -20.72 11.81
CA ARG A 26 -4.79 -21.08 10.87
C ARG A 26 -4.47 -22.35 10.09
N THR A 27 -5.51 -23.10 9.78
CA THR A 27 -5.44 -24.22 8.83
C THR A 27 -5.12 -23.72 7.42
N ILE A 28 -4.61 -24.62 6.57
CA ILE A 28 -4.32 -24.32 5.16
C ILE A 28 -5.59 -23.85 4.44
N GLN A 29 -6.74 -24.44 4.75
CA GLN A 29 -8.03 -24.11 4.15
C GLN A 29 -8.50 -22.70 4.53
N GLU A 30 -8.38 -22.30 5.79
CA GLU A 30 -8.72 -20.94 6.24
C GLU A 30 -7.82 -19.90 5.60
N ARG A 31 -6.51 -20.16 5.52
CA ARG A 31 -5.56 -19.27 4.84
C ARG A 31 -5.92 -19.11 3.38
N GLN A 32 -6.17 -20.21 2.66
CA GLN A 32 -6.54 -20.17 1.26
C GLN A 32 -7.85 -19.39 1.04
N TYR A 33 -8.85 -19.59 1.91
CA TYR A 33 -10.12 -18.86 1.83
C TYR A 33 -9.93 -17.35 1.96
N ILE A 34 -9.10 -16.90 2.90
CA ILE A 34 -8.77 -15.48 3.08
C ILE A 34 -7.99 -14.95 1.87
N VAL A 35 -6.98 -15.68 1.40
CA VAL A 35 -6.17 -15.31 0.23
C VAL A 35 -7.06 -15.19 -1.02
N ASP A 36 -8.00 -16.10 -1.25
CA ASP A 36 -8.92 -16.04 -2.38
C ASP A 36 -9.81 -14.79 -2.34
N GLN A 37 -10.30 -14.39 -1.17
CA GLN A 37 -11.06 -13.14 -1.02
C GLN A 37 -10.17 -11.90 -1.20
N MET A 38 -8.96 -11.90 -0.66
CA MET A 38 -7.98 -10.83 -0.88
C MET A 38 -7.66 -10.65 -2.38
N MET A 39 -7.45 -11.75 -3.10
CA MET A 39 -7.16 -11.69 -4.54
C MET A 39 -8.34 -11.16 -5.35
N LYS A 40 -9.58 -11.55 -5.00
CA LYS A 40 -10.79 -10.97 -5.59
C LYS A 40 -10.92 -9.48 -5.29
N ALA A 41 -10.61 -9.07 -4.06
CA ALA A 41 -10.61 -7.67 -3.66
C ALA A 41 -9.55 -6.86 -4.41
N PHE A 42 -8.31 -7.35 -4.54
CA PHE A 42 -7.27 -6.72 -5.36
C PHE A 42 -7.68 -6.59 -6.82
N ASP A 43 -8.27 -7.62 -7.41
CA ASP A 43 -8.77 -7.56 -8.78
C ASP A 43 -9.90 -6.52 -8.92
N HIS A 44 -10.80 -6.42 -7.94
CA HIS A 44 -11.86 -5.40 -7.94
C HIS A 44 -11.32 -3.97 -7.71
N MET A 45 -10.40 -3.78 -6.77
CA MET A 45 -9.79 -2.47 -6.53
C MET A 45 -9.05 -1.94 -7.76
N ARG A 46 -8.42 -2.83 -8.52
CA ARG A 46 -7.80 -2.48 -9.81
C ARG A 46 -8.80 -2.04 -10.88
N THR A 47 -10.08 -2.40 -10.81
CA THR A 47 -11.07 -1.89 -11.78
C THR A 47 -11.56 -0.49 -11.45
N MET A 48 -11.37 -0.03 -10.20
CA MET A 48 -11.60 1.35 -9.81
C MET A 48 -10.42 2.20 -10.28
N ARG A 49 -10.60 2.92 -11.39
CA ARG A 49 -9.57 3.72 -12.07
C ARG A 49 -9.75 5.21 -11.84
N SER A 50 -8.64 5.94 -11.82
CA SER A 50 -8.59 7.40 -11.85
C SER A 50 -7.48 7.86 -12.79
N SER A 51 -7.60 9.06 -13.35
CA SER A 51 -6.51 9.74 -14.06
C SER A 51 -5.61 10.57 -13.13
N GLU A 52 -6.04 10.78 -11.89
CA GLU A 52 -5.35 11.59 -10.89
C GLU A 52 -4.93 10.69 -9.72
N PRO A 53 -3.66 10.73 -9.28
CA PRO A 53 -3.21 9.97 -8.13
C PRO A 53 -3.69 10.64 -6.84
N GLU A 54 -4.95 10.42 -6.52
CA GLU A 54 -5.56 10.99 -5.34
C GLU A 54 -5.45 10.02 -4.16
N PRO A 55 -4.82 10.39 -3.03
CA PRO A 55 -5.26 9.85 -1.75
C PRO A 55 -6.76 10.11 -1.62
N VAL A 56 -7.52 9.11 -1.20
CA VAL A 56 -8.98 9.29 -1.04
C VAL A 56 -9.22 10.41 -0.03
N GLY A 57 -9.71 11.57 -0.49
CA GLY A 57 -10.04 12.71 0.37
C GLY A 57 -9.17 13.98 0.24
N ARG A 58 -8.25 14.04 -0.74
CA ARG A 58 -7.30 15.17 -0.97
C ARG A 58 -6.28 15.34 0.17
N GLY A 59 -4.99 15.32 -0.16
CA GLY A 59 -3.93 15.53 0.83
C GLY A 59 -2.54 15.14 0.35
N VAL A 60 -1.57 15.25 1.24
CA VAL A 60 -0.22 14.72 1.04
C VAL A 60 -0.29 13.20 1.21
N PRO A 61 0.16 12.39 0.25
CA PRO A 61 0.20 10.93 0.43
C PRO A 61 1.04 10.55 1.65
N GLU A 62 0.47 9.73 2.51
CA GLU A 62 1.11 9.23 3.73
C GLU A 62 1.33 7.71 3.67
N GLY A 63 2.04 7.19 4.67
CA GLY A 63 2.31 5.77 4.80
C GLY A 63 3.72 5.37 4.40
N ALA A 64 4.03 4.09 4.60
CA ALA A 64 5.40 3.58 4.54
C ALA A 64 6.09 3.85 3.19
N LEU A 65 5.36 3.88 2.07
CA LEU A 65 5.97 4.20 0.78
C LEU A 65 6.43 5.65 0.70
N PHE A 66 5.70 6.58 1.29
CA PHE A 66 5.95 8.01 1.18
C PHE A 66 6.85 8.57 2.29
N SER A 67 7.04 7.81 3.38
CA SER A 67 7.81 8.08 4.61
C SER A 67 6.94 8.41 5.83
N VAL A 68 7.54 8.39 7.03
CA VAL A 68 6.87 8.79 8.28
C VAL A 68 6.42 10.25 8.31
N TRP A 69 6.88 11.07 7.36
CA TRP A 69 6.50 12.48 7.19
C TRP A 69 5.55 12.70 6.01
N GLY A 70 5.07 11.61 5.39
CA GLY A 70 4.38 11.64 4.11
C GLY A 70 5.29 12.06 2.96
N ALA A 71 4.69 12.33 1.80
CA ALA A 71 5.42 12.73 0.60
C ALA A 71 6.01 14.16 0.67
N GLY A 72 5.63 14.95 1.68
CA GLY A 72 6.02 16.35 1.87
C GLY A 72 5.33 17.34 0.93
N ARG A 73 4.61 16.85 -0.08
CA ARG A 73 3.84 17.63 -1.06
C ARG A 73 2.67 16.82 -1.61
N THR A 74 1.68 17.50 -2.17
CA THR A 74 0.64 16.86 -2.99
C THR A 74 1.28 16.29 -4.27
N LEU A 75 0.72 15.17 -4.73
CA LEU A 75 1.05 14.55 -6.01
C LEU A 75 -0.20 14.68 -6.88
N GLU A 76 -0.24 15.70 -7.73
CA GLU A 76 -1.45 16.05 -8.50
C GLU A 76 -1.57 15.21 -9.78
N THR A 77 -0.44 14.76 -10.31
CA THR A 77 -0.38 13.94 -11.53
C THR A 77 0.54 12.74 -11.37
N ALA A 78 0.37 11.73 -12.23
CA ALA A 78 1.30 10.61 -12.32
C ALA A 78 2.74 11.11 -12.58
N ALA A 79 2.91 12.11 -13.43
CA ALA A 79 4.22 12.72 -13.73
C ALA A 79 4.88 13.39 -12.51
N ASP A 80 4.10 14.03 -11.63
CA ASP A 80 4.61 14.59 -10.38
C ASP A 80 5.13 13.48 -9.44
N MET A 81 4.38 12.37 -9.37
CA MET A 81 4.78 11.20 -8.59
C MET A 81 6.05 10.56 -9.16
N GLU A 82 6.13 10.38 -10.48
CA GLU A 82 7.32 9.86 -11.15
C GLU A 82 8.55 10.74 -10.90
N THR A 83 8.38 12.06 -10.98
CA THR A 83 9.44 13.03 -10.68
C THR A 83 9.92 12.89 -9.24
N CYS A 84 9.00 12.74 -8.28
CA CYS A 84 9.32 12.52 -6.87
C CYS A 84 10.09 11.21 -6.66
N PHE A 85 9.65 10.12 -7.31
CA PHE A 85 10.28 8.81 -7.22
C PHE A 85 11.68 8.81 -7.85
N ASN A 86 11.82 9.42 -9.04
CA ASN A 86 13.11 9.59 -9.71
C ASN A 86 14.10 10.40 -8.88
N ALA A 87 13.65 11.45 -8.19
CA ALA A 87 14.51 12.19 -7.26
C ALA A 87 15.01 11.30 -6.10
N LYS A 88 14.15 10.43 -5.57
CA LYS A 88 14.52 9.48 -4.51
C LYS A 88 15.49 8.40 -5.03
N LEU A 89 15.28 7.90 -6.25
CA LEU A 89 16.14 6.88 -6.88
C LEU A 89 17.57 7.35 -7.12
N LYS A 90 17.82 8.66 -7.27
CA LYS A 90 19.19 9.22 -7.36
C LYS A 90 20.06 8.84 -6.16
N PHE A 91 19.49 8.71 -4.96
CA PHE A 91 20.22 8.28 -3.75
C PHE A 91 20.59 6.78 -3.76
N ARG A 92 20.09 6.02 -4.73
CA ARG A 92 20.34 4.58 -4.92
C ARG A 92 21.22 4.28 -6.13
N GLY A 93 21.85 5.30 -6.73
CA GLY A 93 22.65 5.15 -7.94
C GLY A 93 21.84 5.33 -9.24
N GLY A 94 20.60 5.79 -9.15
CA GLY A 94 19.74 6.08 -10.31
C GLY A 94 18.60 5.09 -10.49
N GLY A 95 17.91 5.23 -11.62
CA GLY A 95 16.66 4.55 -11.94
C GLY A 95 15.69 5.52 -12.60
N ASP A 96 14.72 4.99 -13.34
CA ASP A 96 13.75 5.81 -14.05
C ASP A 96 12.37 5.14 -14.06
N VAL A 97 11.39 5.86 -13.50
CA VAL A 97 9.98 5.48 -13.50
C VAL A 97 9.12 6.33 -14.44
N THR A 98 9.73 7.20 -15.26
CA THR A 98 9.01 8.08 -16.19
C THR A 98 8.12 7.27 -17.16
N GLY A 99 6.85 7.63 -17.25
CA GLY A 99 5.84 6.96 -18.07
C GLY A 99 5.42 5.57 -17.57
N ARG A 100 5.70 5.23 -16.30
CA ARG A 100 5.39 3.91 -15.72
C ARG A 100 4.25 3.96 -14.70
N PHE A 101 3.76 5.15 -14.35
CA PHE A 101 2.65 5.35 -13.40
C PHE A 101 1.33 5.75 -14.08
N GLU A 102 1.19 5.48 -15.39
CA GLU A 102 -0.03 5.80 -16.15
C GLU A 102 -1.25 4.94 -15.72
N ASP A 103 -1.02 3.72 -15.24
CA ASP A 103 -2.10 2.83 -14.79
C ASP A 103 -2.38 2.99 -13.29
N LEU A 104 -3.29 3.90 -12.93
CA LEU A 104 -3.68 4.14 -11.54
C LEU A 104 -4.94 3.35 -11.18
N GLY A 105 -4.83 2.51 -10.16
CA GLY A 105 -5.95 1.77 -9.58
C GLY A 105 -6.06 2.05 -8.08
N MET A 106 -7.23 1.82 -7.50
CA MET A 106 -7.40 1.93 -6.05
C MET A 106 -6.44 0.97 -5.33
N CYS A 107 -5.70 1.49 -4.38
CA CYS A 107 -4.79 0.75 -3.50
C CYS A 107 -5.11 1.11 -2.05
N HIS A 108 -5.12 0.12 -1.16
CA HIS A 108 -5.34 0.31 0.27
C HIS A 108 -4.08 0.83 0.98
N MET A 109 -2.90 0.38 0.53
CA MET A 109 -1.57 0.80 1.02
C MET A 109 -1.21 0.43 2.48
N ASP A 110 -2.15 -0.06 3.30
CA ASP A 110 -1.88 -0.68 4.62
C ASP A 110 -2.48 -2.10 4.78
N ILE A 111 -2.08 -3.04 3.92
CA ILE A 111 -2.55 -4.43 4.00
C ILE A 111 -1.92 -5.17 5.19
N LYS A 112 -2.68 -5.28 6.28
CA LYS A 112 -2.31 -5.99 7.52
C LYS A 112 -3.53 -6.68 8.11
N LEU A 113 -3.32 -7.76 8.87
CA LEU A 113 -4.44 -8.53 9.45
C LEU A 113 -5.34 -7.68 10.36
N ARG A 114 -4.78 -6.69 11.07
CA ARG A 114 -5.53 -5.76 11.92
C ARG A 114 -6.50 -4.83 11.16
N ASN A 115 -6.27 -4.66 9.86
CA ASN A 115 -7.08 -3.80 8.99
C ASN A 115 -8.07 -4.64 8.16
N LEU A 116 -8.24 -5.91 8.50
CA LEU A 116 -9.12 -6.84 7.81
C LEU A 116 -10.07 -7.49 8.81
N ALA A 117 -11.33 -7.64 8.43
CA ALA A 117 -12.33 -8.27 9.27
C ALA A 117 -13.24 -9.19 8.45
N PHE A 118 -13.70 -10.28 9.06
CA PHE A 118 -14.86 -11.00 8.55
C PHE A 118 -16.11 -10.51 9.26
N ASP A 119 -17.19 -10.30 8.52
CA ASP A 119 -18.51 -10.24 9.14
C ASP A 119 -19.03 -11.65 9.50
N LYS A 120 -20.18 -11.71 10.18
CA LYS A 120 -20.84 -12.98 10.53
C LYS A 120 -21.25 -13.84 9.32
N ALA A 121 -21.31 -13.29 8.11
CA ALA A 121 -21.59 -14.03 6.89
C ALA A 121 -20.31 -14.59 6.23
N GLY A 122 -19.13 -14.27 6.76
CA GLY A 122 -17.84 -14.68 6.21
C GLY A 122 -17.36 -13.82 5.05
N GLN A 123 -17.96 -12.65 4.82
CA GLN A 123 -17.47 -11.69 3.82
C GLN A 123 -16.28 -10.92 4.40
N LEU A 124 -15.19 -10.84 3.63
CA LEU A 124 -14.01 -10.05 3.99
C LEU A 124 -14.28 -8.56 3.79
N TRP A 125 -13.88 -7.76 4.78
CA TRP A 125 -13.94 -6.31 4.81
C TRP A 125 -12.56 -5.70 5.05
N PHE A 126 -12.32 -4.54 4.44
CA PHE A 126 -11.12 -3.74 4.59
C PHE A 126 -11.45 -2.52 5.45
N LEU A 127 -10.60 -2.26 6.44
CA LEU A 127 -10.70 -1.17 7.41
C LEU A 127 -9.47 -0.28 7.29
N ASP A 128 -9.54 0.92 7.86
CA ASP A 128 -8.40 1.85 7.91
C ASP A 128 -7.84 2.22 6.52
N TRP A 129 -8.66 2.94 5.77
CA TRP A 129 -8.35 3.44 4.43
C TRP A 129 -7.49 4.72 4.45
N ALA A 130 -6.89 5.09 5.58
CA ALA A 130 -6.22 6.38 5.76
C ALA A 130 -5.04 6.61 4.77
N TRP A 131 -4.39 5.54 4.30
CA TRP A 131 -3.31 5.60 3.31
C TRP A 131 -3.74 5.24 1.90
N SER A 132 -5.03 5.00 1.69
CA SER A 132 -5.54 4.56 0.40
C SER A 132 -5.57 5.67 -0.63
N GLY A 133 -5.51 5.28 -1.90
CA GLY A 133 -5.57 6.20 -3.02
C GLY A 133 -5.44 5.50 -4.36
N PHE A 134 -5.51 6.29 -5.43
CA PHE A 134 -5.27 5.80 -6.78
C PHE A 134 -3.77 5.81 -7.07
N PHE A 135 -3.18 4.62 -7.08
CA PHE A 135 -1.74 4.43 -7.25
C PHE A 135 -1.46 3.33 -8.27
N PRO A 136 -0.22 3.25 -8.80
CA PRO A 136 0.20 2.09 -9.57
C PRO A 136 -0.02 0.80 -8.74
N PRO A 137 -0.74 -0.22 -9.23
CA PRO A 137 -1.02 -1.45 -8.48
C PRO A 137 0.22 -2.21 -7.98
N ILE A 138 1.39 -1.90 -8.53
CA ILE A 138 2.67 -2.43 -8.06
C ILE A 138 3.05 -1.92 -6.65
N PHE A 139 2.44 -0.83 -6.17
CA PHE A 139 2.70 -0.28 -4.84
C PHE A 139 2.17 -1.19 -3.73
N GLU A 140 1.00 -1.79 -3.91
CA GLU A 140 0.46 -2.88 -3.07
C GLU A 140 1.44 -4.06 -2.99
N HIS A 141 1.93 -4.51 -4.15
CA HIS A 141 2.91 -5.61 -4.23
C HIS A 141 4.19 -5.24 -3.45
N ALA A 142 4.73 -4.03 -3.66
CA ALA A 142 5.92 -3.56 -2.95
C ALA A 142 5.70 -3.46 -1.43
N GLY A 143 4.50 -3.05 -0.98
CA GLY A 143 4.12 -3.02 0.43
C GLY A 143 4.16 -4.40 1.07
N LEU A 144 3.65 -5.43 0.38
CA LEU A 144 3.69 -6.81 0.87
C LEU A 144 5.12 -7.38 0.91
N VAL A 145 5.95 -7.12 -0.11
CA VAL A 145 7.37 -7.55 -0.14
C VAL A 145 8.16 -6.97 1.04
N ARG A 146 7.75 -5.80 1.52
CA ARG A 146 8.41 -5.09 2.61
C ARG A 146 8.16 -5.67 4.00
N ILE A 147 7.18 -6.55 4.17
CA ILE A 147 6.88 -7.17 5.45
C ILE A 147 8.00 -8.17 5.77
N GLN A 148 8.74 -7.88 6.84
CA GLN A 148 9.96 -8.60 7.20
C GLN A 148 9.66 -9.89 7.98
N GLU A 149 10.59 -10.84 7.91
CA GLU A 149 10.58 -12.01 8.79
C GLU A 149 10.55 -11.60 10.27
N GLY A 150 9.74 -12.30 11.07
CA GLY A 150 9.51 -11.99 12.48
C GLY A 150 8.34 -11.03 12.75
N TRP A 151 7.79 -10.37 11.72
CA TRP A 151 6.54 -9.61 11.88
C TRP A 151 5.32 -10.55 11.85
N PRO A 152 4.25 -10.25 12.62
CA PRO A 152 3.05 -11.10 12.68
C PRO A 152 2.40 -11.38 11.33
N ASP A 153 2.48 -10.41 10.41
CA ASP A 153 1.88 -10.49 9.07
C ASP A 153 2.80 -11.13 8.01
N CYS A 154 4.02 -11.57 8.37
CA CYS A 154 5.00 -12.05 7.39
C CYS A 154 4.49 -13.26 6.58
N GLU A 155 4.00 -14.30 7.25
CA GLU A 155 3.47 -15.48 6.56
C GLU A 155 2.23 -15.15 5.72
N PHE A 156 1.38 -14.23 6.18
CA PHE A 156 0.23 -13.74 5.44
C PHE A 156 0.66 -13.03 4.15
N ALA A 157 1.63 -12.13 4.25
CA ALA A 157 2.19 -11.43 3.10
C ALA A 157 2.83 -12.41 2.11
N GLN A 158 3.54 -13.43 2.59
CA GLN A 158 4.12 -14.47 1.74
C GLN A 158 3.05 -15.25 0.98
N ASP A 159 1.94 -15.62 1.63
CA ASP A 159 0.84 -16.33 0.98
C ASP A 159 0.20 -15.47 -0.13
N LEU A 160 -0.03 -14.17 0.11
CA LEU A 160 -0.51 -13.24 -0.91
C LEU A 160 0.49 -13.05 -2.07
N LEU A 161 1.77 -12.88 -1.75
CA LEU A 161 2.83 -12.70 -2.75
C LEU A 161 2.95 -13.92 -3.66
N ARG A 162 2.75 -15.14 -3.15
CA ARG A 162 2.73 -16.35 -3.98
C ARG A 162 1.67 -16.25 -5.06
N GLU A 163 0.46 -15.81 -4.73
CA GLU A 163 -0.63 -15.65 -5.70
C GLU A 163 -0.43 -14.47 -6.65
N LEU A 164 0.03 -13.32 -6.14
CA LEU A 164 0.32 -12.14 -6.97
C LEU A 164 1.39 -12.44 -8.04
N ARG A 165 2.43 -13.21 -7.68
CA ARG A 165 3.52 -13.60 -8.59
C ARG A 165 3.13 -14.62 -9.65
N ARG A 166 1.92 -15.21 -9.58
CA ARG A 166 1.39 -16.09 -10.65
C ARG A 166 0.95 -15.29 -11.87
N LYS A 167 0.63 -14.01 -11.70
CA LYS A 167 0.26 -13.09 -12.79
C LYS A 167 1.52 -12.34 -13.24
N PRO A 168 1.67 -11.99 -14.54
CA PRO A 168 2.77 -11.14 -14.98
C PRO A 168 2.78 -9.81 -14.23
N TYR A 169 3.97 -9.38 -13.79
CA TYR A 169 4.19 -8.08 -13.17
C TYR A 169 5.54 -7.54 -13.64
N ASP A 170 5.71 -6.23 -13.54
CA ASP A 170 6.94 -5.56 -13.93
C ASP A 170 7.97 -5.65 -12.79
N GLU A 171 8.86 -6.63 -12.87
CA GLU A 171 9.92 -6.87 -11.89
C GLU A 171 10.88 -5.68 -11.75
N THR A 172 11.15 -5.00 -12.86
CA THR A 172 12.04 -3.83 -12.86
C THR A 172 11.37 -2.67 -12.13
N LEU A 173 10.09 -2.43 -12.40
CA LEU A 173 9.33 -1.40 -11.70
C LEU A 173 9.22 -1.72 -10.20
N LEU A 174 8.97 -2.98 -9.85
CA LEU A 174 8.95 -3.41 -8.45
C LEU A 174 10.25 -3.10 -7.73
N ALA A 175 11.40 -3.42 -8.34
CA ALA A 175 12.71 -3.14 -7.78
C ALA A 175 12.95 -1.64 -7.56
N LEU A 176 12.53 -0.80 -8.52
CA LEU A 176 12.62 0.66 -8.39
C LEU A 176 11.75 1.19 -7.24
N VAL A 177 10.50 0.72 -7.13
CA VAL A 177 9.60 1.11 -6.03
C VAL A 177 10.15 0.67 -4.67
N LEU A 178 10.71 -0.53 -4.57
CA LEU A 178 11.40 -1.01 -3.36
C LEU A 178 12.62 -0.13 -3.01
N GLY A 179 13.37 0.34 -4.02
CA GLY A 179 14.46 1.30 -3.84
C GLY A 179 13.98 2.62 -3.22
N VAL A 180 12.83 3.15 -3.67
CA VAL A 180 12.22 4.37 -3.09
C VAL A 180 11.79 4.15 -1.65
N TYR A 181 11.17 3.02 -1.39
CA TYR A 181 10.83 2.54 -0.06
C TYR A 181 12.07 2.57 0.85
N GLU A 182 13.24 2.09 0.40
CA GLU A 182 14.49 2.03 1.17
C GLU A 182 15.05 3.41 1.47
N VAL A 183 14.96 4.33 0.52
CA VAL A 183 15.33 5.73 0.75
C VAL A 183 14.42 6.36 1.81
N ASN A 184 13.11 6.11 1.75
CA ASN A 184 12.14 6.76 2.63
C ASN A 184 12.13 6.24 4.07
N ASN A 185 12.55 4.99 4.28
CA ASN A 185 12.53 4.34 5.60
C ASN A 185 13.93 3.94 6.11
N GLY A 186 14.99 4.31 5.38
CA GLY A 186 16.38 4.00 5.73
C GLY A 186 17.14 5.22 6.22
N VAL A 187 18.47 5.18 6.10
CA VAL A 187 19.40 6.25 6.53
C VAL A 187 19.22 7.59 5.79
N PHE A 188 18.43 7.60 4.72
CA PHE A 188 18.08 8.79 3.94
C PHE A 188 16.67 9.31 4.24
N ALA A 189 15.98 8.75 5.24
CA ALA A 189 14.66 9.21 5.65
C ALA A 189 14.67 10.71 5.95
N GLY A 190 13.69 11.45 5.43
CA GLY A 190 13.58 12.90 5.57
C GLY A 190 14.50 13.75 4.67
N ARG A 191 15.49 13.18 3.97
CA ARG A 191 16.35 13.98 3.04
C ARG A 191 15.59 14.56 1.86
N HIS A 192 14.45 13.99 1.51
CA HIS A 192 13.56 14.52 0.47
C HIS A 192 12.70 15.70 0.97
N LEU A 193 12.69 16.00 2.28
CA LEU A 193 12.06 17.21 2.84
C LEU A 193 13.01 18.41 2.83
N ILE A 194 14.31 18.17 2.62
CA ILE A 194 15.30 19.22 2.49
C ILE A 194 15.41 19.51 0.98
N SER A 195 14.66 20.51 0.53
CA SER A 195 14.85 21.08 -0.80
C SER A 195 16.29 21.60 -0.90
N TYR A 196 17.08 21.00 -1.78
CA TYR A 196 18.19 21.75 -2.38
C TYR A 196 17.58 22.42 -3.61
N ASP A 197 17.32 23.71 -3.48
CA ASP A 197 17.03 24.63 -4.59
C ASP A 197 18.09 24.50 -5.69
#